data_AF-A0A847ZR41-F1
#
_entry.id   AF-A0A847ZR41-F1
#
_cell.length_a   1.000
_cell.length_b   1.000
_cell.length_c   1.000
_cell.angle_alpha   90.00
_cell.angle_beta   90.00
_cell.angle_gamma   90.00
#
_symmetry.space_group_name_H-M   'P 1'
#
loop_
_entity.id
_entity.type
_entity.pdbx_description
1 polymer ?
#
loop_
_entity_poly.entity_id
_entity_poly.type
_entity_poly.pdbx_seq_one_letter_code
_entity_poly.pdbx_strand_id
1 'polypeptide(L)'
;MKIMVRDNNVEQALRVMKKKMQREGLFRQLKQAEAFEKPSEKRIRERAEAVRRARKAQRKKLQREGLLPMPKLKPRPPRPGQNREPFNPAGPQASLVQK
;
A
#
# COMPACT_ATOMS: atom_id res chain seq x y z
N MET A 1 -18.21 -2.11 7.53
CA MET A 1 -17.52 -1.39 6.42
C MET A 1 -18.42 -1.37 5.20
N LYS A 2 -18.74 -0.21 4.63
CA LYS A 2 -19.62 -0.09 3.44
C LYS A 2 -18.88 0.61 2.30
N ILE A 3 -19.09 0.15 1.07
CA ILE A 3 -18.49 0.74 -0.14
C ILE A 3 -19.62 1.00 -1.13
N MET A 4 -19.70 2.24 -1.60
CA MET A 4 -20.62 2.60 -2.67
C MET A 4 -19.94 2.31 -3.99
N VAL A 5 -20.62 1.56 -4.84
CA VAL A 5 -20.18 1.29 -6.22
C VAL A 5 -20.79 2.36 -7.10
N ARG A 6 -19.97 3.01 -7.93
CA ARG A 6 -20.43 3.95 -8.95
C ARG A 6 -20.18 3.34 -10.33
N ASP A 7 -21.05 3.67 -11.28
CA ASP A 7 -20.87 3.37 -12.70
C ASP A 7 -20.64 1.87 -13.01
N ASN A 8 -21.36 0.98 -12.31
CA ASN A 8 -21.25 -0.48 -12.42
C ASN A 8 -19.82 -1.04 -12.25
N ASN A 9 -18.92 -0.29 -11.61
CA ASN A 9 -17.52 -0.68 -11.46
C ASN A 9 -17.30 -1.58 -10.23
N VAL A 10 -17.81 -2.81 -10.34
CA VAL A 10 -17.80 -3.80 -9.25
C VAL A 10 -16.38 -4.26 -8.92
N GLU A 11 -15.54 -4.46 -9.92
CA GLU A 11 -14.18 -4.99 -9.73
C GLU A 11 -13.29 -4.04 -8.92
N GLN A 12 -13.38 -2.73 -9.20
CA GLN A 12 -12.65 -1.75 -8.41
C GLN A 12 -13.19 -1.66 -6.97
N ALA A 13 -14.50 -1.76 -6.78
CA ALA A 13 -15.10 -1.78 -5.45
C ALA A 13 -14.58 -2.95 -4.61
N LEU A 14 -14.53 -4.15 -5.18
CA LEU A 14 -13.95 -5.34 -4.54
C LEU A 14 -12.47 -5.15 -4.19
N ARG A 15 -11.70 -4.56 -5.11
CA ARG A 15 -10.28 -4.27 -4.88
C ARG A 15 -10.07 -3.26 -3.74
N VAL A 16 -10.88 -2.20 -3.69
CA VAL A 16 -10.86 -1.20 -2.61
C VAL A 16 -11.30 -1.83 -1.30
N MET A 17 -12.30 -2.71 -1.33
CA MET A 17 -12.77 -3.46 -0.16
C MET A 17 -11.68 -4.28 0.47
N LYS A 18 -11.04 -5.14 -0.34
CA LYS A 18 -9.94 -5.98 0.11
C LYS A 18 -8.82 -5.15 0.73
N LYS A 19 -8.45 -4.02 0.10
CA LYS A 19 -7.43 -3.11 0.64
C LYS A 19 -7.84 -2.48 1.98
N LYS A 20 -9.10 -2.05 2.14
CA LYS A 20 -9.59 -1.49 3.40
C LYS A 20 -9.60 -2.55 4.52
N MET A 21 -10.11 -3.76 4.26
CA MET A 21 -10.10 -4.86 5.24
C MET A 21 -8.68 -5.29 5.65
N GLN A 22 -7.72 -5.24 4.71
CA GLN A 22 -6.31 -5.50 5.01
C GLN A 22 -5.70 -4.41 5.91
N ARG A 23 -6.07 -3.14 5.73
CA ARG A 23 -5.61 -2.02 6.58
C ARG A 23 -6.16 -2.10 8.00
N GLU A 24 -7.44 -2.44 8.11
CA GLU A 24 -8.11 -2.68 9.40
C GLU A 24 -7.56 -3.94 10.09
N GLY A 25 -6.84 -4.80 9.36
CA GLY A 25 -6.26 -6.02 9.90
C GLY A 25 -7.27 -7.10 10.22
N LEU A 26 -8.52 -6.96 9.74
CA LEU A 26 -9.62 -7.90 9.97
C LEU A 26 -9.24 -9.32 9.56
N PHE A 27 -8.61 -9.50 8.40
CA PHE A 27 -8.15 -10.83 7.97
C PHE A 27 -7.13 -11.47 8.91
N ARG A 28 -6.35 -10.67 9.62
CA ARG A 28 -5.39 -11.16 10.60
C ARG A 28 -6.09 -11.58 11.89
N GLN A 29 -7.10 -10.82 12.30
CA GLN A 29 -7.93 -11.16 13.46
C GLN A 29 -8.75 -12.42 13.20
N LEU A 30 -9.40 -12.50 12.03
CA LEU A 30 -10.15 -13.68 11.60
C LEU A 30 -9.27 -14.94 11.64
N LYS A 31 -8.07 -14.87 11.05
CA LYS A 31 -7.12 -15.99 11.09
C LYS A 31 -6.62 -16.34 12.49
N GLN A 32 -6.52 -15.35 13.38
CA GLN A 32 -6.16 -15.59 14.79
C GLN A 32 -7.31 -16.15 15.61
N ALA A 33 -8.55 -15.90 15.19
CA ALA A 33 -9.77 -16.33 15.87
C ALA A 33 -10.31 -17.69 15.37
N GLU A 34 -9.75 -18.26 14.31
CA GLU A 34 -10.13 -19.58 13.77
C GLU A 34 -9.93 -20.72 14.79
N ALA A 35 -8.96 -20.60 15.70
CA ALA A 35 -8.70 -21.57 16.75
C ALA A 35 -8.62 -20.88 18.11
N PHE A 36 -9.08 -21.56 19.16
CA PHE A 36 -8.93 -21.07 20.53
C PHE A 36 -7.45 -21.06 20.91
N GLU A 37 -6.87 -19.86 21.00
CA GLU A 37 -5.53 -19.65 21.53
C GLU A 37 -5.61 -19.49 23.05
N LYS A 38 -4.79 -20.26 23.78
CA LYS A 38 -4.75 -20.15 25.24
C LYS A 38 -4.31 -18.73 25.65
N PRO A 39 -4.87 -18.15 26.74
CA PRO A 39 -4.52 -16.80 27.17
C PRO A 39 -3.02 -16.58 27.43
N SER A 40 -2.31 -17.61 27.88
CA SER A 40 -0.86 -17.61 28.09
C SER A 40 -0.09 -17.44 26.77
N GLU A 41 -0.49 -18.16 25.72
CA GLU A 41 0.14 -18.12 24.39
C GLU A 41 -0.12 -16.77 23.70
N LYS A 42 -1.34 -16.24 23.82
CA LYS A 42 -1.69 -14.91 23.33
C LYS A 42 -0.81 -13.82 23.94
N ARG A 43 -0.59 -13.85 25.26
CA ARG A 43 0.30 -12.88 25.95
C ARG A 43 1.75 -12.97 25.47
N ILE A 44 2.26 -14.18 25.23
CA ILE A 44 3.63 -14.38 24.72
C ILE A 44 3.76 -13.80 23.30
N ARG A 45 2.78 -14.07 22.43
CA ARG A 45 2.73 -13.55 21.06
C ARG A 45 2.67 -12.02 21.04
N GLU A 46 1.80 -11.42 21.84
CA GLU A 46 1.66 -9.97 21.93
C GLU A 46 2.96 -9.29 22.40
N ARG A 47 3.62 -9.85 23.42
CA ARG A 47 4.92 -9.37 23.91
C ARG A 47 5.99 -9.47 22.83
N ALA A 48 6.09 -10.61 22.15
CA ALA A 48 7.05 -10.81 21.06
C ALA A 48 6.80 -9.83 19.89
N GLU A 49 5.54 -9.59 19.54
CA GLU A 49 5.17 -8.62 18.52
C GLU A 49 5.50 -7.18 18.91
N ALA A 50 5.27 -6.79 20.16
CA ALA A 50 5.61 -5.47 20.67
C ALA A 50 7.12 -5.22 20.59
N VAL A 51 7.94 -6.18 21.04
CA VAL A 51 9.41 -6.12 20.91
C VAL A 51 9.83 -6.02 19.44
N ARG A 52 9.23 -6.81 18.54
CA ARG A 52 9.53 -6.74 17.11
C ARG A 52 9.19 -5.37 16.51
N ARG A 53 8.05 -4.77 16.89
CA ARG A 53 7.66 -3.44 16.44
C ARG A 53 8.61 -2.37 16.98
N ALA A 54 8.98 -2.43 18.25
CA ALA A 54 9.91 -1.50 18.89
C ALA A 54 11.28 -1.52 18.21
N ARG A 55 11.86 -2.71 17.98
CA ARG A 55 13.13 -2.86 17.26
C ARG A 55 13.07 -2.28 15.85
N LYS A 56 11.95 -2.49 15.14
CA LYS A 56 11.74 -1.93 13.79
C LYS A 56 11.62 -0.41 13.83
N ALA A 57 10.97 0.16 14.83
CA ALA A 57 10.85 1.60 15.02
C ALA A 57 12.21 2.24 15.31
N GLN A 58 12.99 1.66 16.23
CA GLN A 58 14.35 2.10 16.54
C GLN A 58 15.26 2.04 15.31
N ARG A 59 15.23 0.93 14.54
CA ARG A 59 16.01 0.82 13.31
C ARG A 59 15.67 1.92 12.30
N LYS A 60 14.39 2.25 12.15
CA LYS A 60 13.95 3.34 11.27
C LYS A 60 14.38 4.71 11.78
N LYS A 61 14.35 4.93 13.09
CA LYS A 61 14.83 6.16 13.73
C LYS A 61 16.32 6.37 13.48
N LEU A 62 17.14 5.34 13.75
CA LEU A 62 18.59 5.36 13.51
C LEU A 62 18.96 5.56 12.03
N GLN A 63 18.19 5.00 11.10
CA GLN A 63 18.37 5.27 9.66
C GLN A 63 18.03 6.71 9.28
N ARG A 64 17.02 7.31 9.93
CA ARG A 64 16.65 8.71 9.71
C ARG A 64 17.69 9.67 10.28
N GLU A 65 18.31 9.30 11.40
CA GLU A 65 19.39 10.05 12.04
C GLU A 65 20.76 9.80 11.39
N GLY A 66 20.83 9.03 10.30
CA GLY A 66 22.06 8.84 9.50
C GLY A 66 23.09 7.88 10.10
N LEU A 67 22.81 7.29 11.27
CA LEU A 67 23.73 6.39 11.97
C LEU A 67 23.81 4.99 11.35
N LEU A 68 22.83 4.62 10.51
CA LEU A 68 22.80 3.34 9.81
C LEU A 68 22.57 3.56 8.30
N PRO A 69 23.31 2.84 7.43
CA PRO A 69 23.07 2.90 6.00
C PRO A 69 21.67 2.39 5.66
N MET A 70 20.95 3.15 4.83
CA MET A 70 19.65 2.71 4.32
C MET A 70 19.84 1.51 3.39
N PRO A 71 19.00 0.47 3.51
CA PRO A 71 19.04 -0.64 2.57
C PRO A 71 18.71 -0.13 1.16
N LYS A 72 19.51 -0.54 0.16
CA LYS A 72 19.31 -0.16 -1.25
C LYS A 72 17.88 -0.48 -1.69
N LEU A 73 17.16 0.52 -2.21
CA LEU A 73 15.81 0.32 -2.73
C LEU A 73 15.85 -0.54 -3.99
N LYS A 74 15.03 -1.60 -4.02
CA LYS A 74 14.77 -2.37 -5.25
C LYS A 74 14.06 -1.46 -6.27
N PRO A 75 14.35 -1.57 -7.58
CA PRO A 75 13.65 -0.81 -8.61
C PRO A 75 12.15 -1.14 -8.53
N ARG A 76 11.32 -0.11 -8.41
CA ARG A 76 9.86 -0.27 -8.41
C ARG A 76 9.39 -0.23 -9.87
N PRO A 77 8.42 -1.08 -10.27
CA PRO A 77 7.84 -0.99 -11.60
C PRO A 77 7.19 0.39 -11.80
N PRO A 78 7.21 0.94 -13.02
CA PRO A 78 6.59 2.23 -13.34
C PRO A 78 5.10 2.19 -12.99
N ARG A 79 4.58 3.28 -12.42
CA ARG A 79 3.15 3.40 -12.14
C ARG A 79 2.41 3.52 -13.47
N PRO A 80 1.37 2.71 -13.73
CA PRO A 80 0.57 2.86 -14.94
C PRO A 80 -0.06 4.26 -14.96
N GLY A 81 0.18 5.02 -16.04
CA GLY A 81 -0.36 6.37 -16.27
C GLY A 81 0.58 7.55 -16.01
N GLN A 82 1.87 7.33 -15.73
CA GLN A 82 2.86 8.43 -15.61
C GLN A 82 3.46 8.92 -16.94
N ASN A 83 3.22 8.21 -18.04
CA ASN A 83 3.56 8.66 -19.40
C ASN A 83 2.45 9.56 -19.96
N ARG A 84 2.04 10.58 -19.21
CA ARG A 84 1.29 11.69 -19.81
C ARG A 84 2.35 12.60 -20.37
N GLU A 85 2.53 12.54 -21.69
CA GLU A 85 3.23 13.59 -22.44
C GLU A 85 2.83 14.96 -21.88
N PRO A 86 3.76 15.90 -21.68
CA PRO A 86 3.39 17.25 -21.30
C PRO A 86 2.36 17.75 -22.30
N PHE A 87 1.24 18.28 -21.79
CA PHE A 87 0.18 18.85 -22.64
C PHE A 87 0.81 19.89 -23.55
N ASN A 88 0.90 19.59 -24.85
CA ASN A 88 1.42 20.49 -25.87
C ASN A 88 0.24 21.29 -26.44
N PRO A 89 0.06 22.58 -26.07
CA PRO A 89 -1.00 23.41 -26.64
C PRO A 89 -0.75 23.78 -28.11
N ALA A 90 0.45 23.52 -28.65
CA ALA A 90 0.81 23.71 -30.04
C ALA A 90 0.92 22.35 -30.75
N GLY A 91 -0.22 21.69 -30.97
CA GLY A 91 -0.29 20.57 -31.91
C GLY A 91 0.16 20.99 -33.32
N PRO A 92 0.59 20.06 -34.19
CA PRO A 92 1.08 20.38 -35.52
C PRO A 92 -0.01 21.13 -36.30
N GLN A 93 0.25 22.38 -36.68
CA GLN A 93 -0.65 23.11 -37.56
C GLN A 93 -0.73 22.32 -38.86
N ALA A 94 -1.90 21.74 -39.15
CA ALA A 94 -2.17 21.11 -40.43
C ALA A 94 -1.92 22.16 -41.52
N SER A 95 -0.84 21.98 -42.27
CA SER A 95 -0.53 22.78 -43.44
C SER A 95 -1.69 22.66 -44.41
N LEU A 96 -2.49 23.73 -44.49
CA LEU A 96 -3.46 23.99 -45.53
C LEU A 96 -2.74 23.97 -46.88
N VAL A 97 -2.84 22.84 -47.59
CA VAL A 97 -2.42 22.73 -48.99
C VAL A 97 -3.32 23.67 -49.80
N GLN A 98 -2.75 24.77 -50.30
CA GLN A 98 -3.40 25.63 -51.29
C GLN A 98 -3.03 25.15 -52.71
N LYS A 99 -4.09 24.91 -53.49
CA LYS A 99 -4.17 24.80 -54.96
C LYS A 99 -3.51 23.59 -55.62
#